data_AF-A0A329KQJ1-F1
#
_entry.id   AF-A0A329KQJ1-F1
#
_cell.length_a   1.000
_cell.length_b   1.000
_cell.length_c   1.000
_cell.angle_alpha   90.00
_cell.angle_beta   90.00
_cell.angle_gamma   90.00
#
_symmetry.space_group_name_H-M   'P 1'
#
loop_
_entity.id
_entity.type
_entity.pdbx_description
1 polymer ?
#
loop_
_entity_poly.entity_id
_entity_poly.type
_entity_poly.pdbx_seq_one_letter_code
_entity_poly.pdbx_strand_id
1 'polypeptide(L)'
;MIPSGGQLTAALPGRIAEQPSRTWRLDGKTGRIAGKIDGLEAVKQAVYKILQTERYEYMAYSFDYGVELRNLTGQSPAYAQSELHRRIAEALLQDSRVQAVRDFQFEHAGDTMTVRFTVETSAGTFEQEVSVSV
;
A
#
# COMPACT_ATOMS: atom_id res chain seq x y z
N MET A 1 -51.92 13.07 1.10
CA MET A 1 -51.00 13.06 2.25
C MET A 1 -49.78 12.26 1.83
N ILE A 2 -48.63 12.91 1.66
CA ILE A 2 -47.38 12.23 1.27
C ILE A 2 -46.66 11.83 2.57
N PRO A 3 -46.13 10.61 2.72
CA PRO A 3 -45.38 10.26 3.92
C PRO A 3 -44.08 11.08 3.94
N SER A 4 -43.88 11.86 4.99
CA SER A 4 -42.61 12.50 5.29
C SER A 4 -41.60 11.40 5.60
N GLY A 5 -40.66 11.13 4.69
CA GLY A 5 -39.60 10.15 4.89
C GLY A 5 -38.77 10.49 6.13
N GLY A 6 -38.34 9.45 6.87
CA GLY A 6 -37.52 9.61 8.06
C GLY A 6 -36.24 10.40 7.74
N GLN A 7 -36.03 11.52 8.43
CA GLN A 7 -34.77 12.24 8.36
C GLN A 7 -33.71 11.41 9.09
N LEU A 8 -32.62 11.09 8.39
CA LEU A 8 -31.39 10.66 9.06
C LEU A 8 -30.97 11.81 9.98
N THR A 9 -31.26 11.69 11.27
CA THR A 9 -30.71 12.60 12.28
C THR A 9 -29.20 12.53 12.17
N ALA A 10 -28.61 13.62 11.69
CA ALA A 10 -27.17 13.80 11.60
C ALA A 10 -26.57 13.75 13.01
N ALA A 11 -26.18 12.55 13.46
CA ALA A 11 -25.15 12.24 14.45
C ALA A 11 -25.35 10.83 15.00
N LEU A 12 -24.98 9.81 14.23
CA LEU A 12 -24.18 8.78 14.88
C LEU A 12 -22.75 9.32 14.81
N PRO A 13 -22.09 9.63 15.94
CA PRO A 13 -20.65 9.76 15.91
C PRO A 13 -20.14 8.35 15.57
N GLY A 14 -20.00 8.08 14.28
CA GLY A 14 -19.30 6.91 13.79
C GLY A 14 -17.91 7.02 14.38
N ARG A 15 -17.68 6.34 15.50
CA ARG A 15 -16.33 6.15 16.01
C ARG A 15 -15.59 5.53 14.84
N ILE A 16 -14.64 6.27 14.28
CA ILE A 16 -13.64 5.71 13.38
C ILE A 16 -12.81 4.80 14.29
N ALA A 17 -13.32 3.61 14.54
CA ALA A 17 -12.62 2.58 15.27
C ALA A 17 -11.67 1.95 14.27
N GLU A 18 -10.38 1.98 14.59
CA GLU A 18 -9.35 1.32 13.79
C GLU A 18 -9.74 -0.16 13.63
N GLN A 19 -9.79 -0.62 12.38
CA GLN A 19 -10.16 -2.00 12.11
C GLN A 19 -9.07 -2.94 12.66
N PRO A 20 -9.44 -4.11 13.20
CA PRO A 20 -8.46 -5.06 13.70
C PRO A 20 -7.51 -5.49 12.56
N SER A 21 -6.21 -5.54 12.84
CA SER A 21 -5.19 -5.94 11.87
C SER A 21 -5.22 -7.43 11.51
N ARG A 22 -5.90 -8.27 12.30
CA ARG A 22 -5.88 -9.72 12.16
C ARG A 22 -6.47 -10.15 10.82
N THR A 23 -5.66 -10.86 10.02
CA THR A 23 -6.05 -11.30 8.68
C THR A 23 -5.58 -12.73 8.40
N TRP A 24 -6.04 -13.28 7.29
CA TRP A 24 -5.56 -14.57 6.77
C TRP A 24 -4.14 -14.42 6.24
N ARG A 25 -3.28 -15.39 6.55
CA ARG A 25 -1.90 -15.42 6.06
C ARG A 25 -1.87 -15.93 4.62
N LEU A 26 -1.29 -15.14 3.73
CA LEU A 26 -0.94 -15.54 2.38
C LEU A 26 0.45 -16.19 2.41
N ASP A 27 0.52 -17.47 2.06
CA ASP A 27 1.79 -18.16 1.87
C ASP A 27 2.21 -18.07 0.40
N GLY A 28 3.09 -17.10 0.11
CA GLY A 28 3.62 -16.89 -1.23
C GLY A 28 4.48 -18.06 -1.75
N LYS A 29 5.00 -18.94 -0.88
CA LYS A 29 5.80 -20.10 -1.31
C LYS A 29 4.92 -21.23 -1.83
N THR A 30 3.78 -21.46 -1.17
CA THR A 30 2.88 -22.56 -1.52
C THR A 30 1.66 -22.11 -2.31
N GLY A 31 1.40 -20.81 -2.41
CA GLY A 31 0.22 -20.23 -3.06
C GLY A 31 -1.07 -20.48 -2.25
N ARG A 32 -0.97 -20.76 -0.96
CA ARG A 32 -2.12 -21.13 -0.10
C ARG A 32 -2.40 -20.09 0.97
N ILE A 33 -3.62 -20.14 1.50
CA ILE A 33 -3.98 -19.44 2.73
C ILE A 33 -3.73 -20.39 3.91
N ALA A 34 -2.87 -20.00 4.84
CA ALA A 34 -2.43 -20.89 5.92
C ALA A 34 -2.41 -20.19 7.29
N GLY A 35 -3.52 -20.31 8.03
CA GLY A 35 -3.67 -19.71 9.35
C GLY A 35 -3.89 -18.19 9.30
N LYS A 36 -3.66 -17.52 10.43
CA LYS A 36 -3.90 -16.08 10.59
C LYS A 36 -2.63 -15.36 11.05
N ILE A 37 -2.48 -14.12 10.62
CA ILE A 37 -1.44 -13.17 11.06
C ILE A 37 -2.09 -11.94 11.64
N ASP A 38 -1.33 -11.17 12.40
CA ASP A 38 -1.77 -9.96 13.06
C ASP A 38 -0.60 -8.99 13.23
N GLY A 39 -0.88 -7.75 13.67
CA GLY A 39 0.11 -6.72 13.94
C GLY A 39 1.06 -6.47 12.76
N LEU A 40 2.35 -6.41 13.04
CA LEU A 40 3.39 -6.08 12.06
C LEU A 40 3.38 -7.01 10.83
N GLU A 41 3.15 -8.31 11.02
CA GLU A 41 3.12 -9.27 9.91
C GLU A 41 1.92 -9.04 8.99
N ALA A 42 0.77 -8.64 9.54
CA ALA A 42 -0.39 -8.25 8.75
C ALA A 42 -0.13 -6.95 7.95
N VAL A 43 0.63 -6.00 8.51
CA VAL A 43 1.00 -4.77 7.80
C VAL A 43 2.01 -5.05 6.69
N LYS A 44 3.04 -5.88 6.94
CA LYS A 44 3.97 -6.34 5.90
C LYS A 44 3.23 -6.98 4.72
N GLN A 45 2.25 -7.84 5.00
CA GLN A 45 1.41 -8.44 3.96
C GLN A 45 0.59 -7.39 3.20
N ALA A 46 0.05 -6.38 3.88
CA ALA A 46 -0.70 -5.30 3.23
C ALA A 46 0.19 -4.44 2.32
N VAL A 47 1.38 -4.04 2.80
CA VAL A 47 2.39 -3.33 2.01
C VAL A 47 2.79 -4.13 0.78
N TYR A 48 3.08 -5.42 0.95
CA TYR A 48 3.36 -6.32 -0.18
C TYR A 48 2.22 -6.29 -1.21
N LYS A 49 0.96 -6.45 -0.77
CA LYS A 49 -0.19 -6.41 -1.70
C LYS A 49 -0.34 -5.08 -2.43
N ILE A 50 -0.17 -3.95 -1.73
CA ILE A 50 -0.26 -2.62 -2.33
C ILE A 50 0.79 -2.46 -3.44
N LEU A 51 2.05 -2.83 -3.17
CA LEU A 51 3.15 -2.70 -4.12
C LEU A 51 3.05 -3.66 -5.31
N GLN A 52 2.28 -4.75 -5.19
CA GLN A 52 2.04 -5.70 -6.28
C GLN A 52 0.76 -5.40 -7.07
N THR A 53 0.01 -4.36 -6.71
CA THR A 53 -1.24 -4.00 -7.37
C THR A 53 -1.04 -2.70 -8.14
N GLU A 54 -1.18 -2.74 -9.46
CA GLU A 54 -1.19 -1.51 -10.25
C GLU A 54 -2.50 -0.76 -9.96
N ARG A 55 -2.37 0.52 -9.61
CA ARG A 55 -3.54 1.37 -9.33
C ARG A 55 -4.45 1.42 -10.57
N TYR A 56 -5.77 1.46 -10.34
CA TYR A 56 -6.82 1.48 -11.37
C TYR A 56 -6.99 0.20 -12.21
N GLU A 57 -6.15 -0.82 -12.03
CA GLU A 57 -6.23 -2.05 -12.84
C GLU A 57 -7.45 -2.92 -12.49
N TYR A 58 -7.85 -2.95 -11.21
CA TYR A 58 -8.91 -3.85 -10.73
C TYR A 58 -10.07 -3.10 -10.10
N MET A 59 -11.29 -3.39 -10.57
CA MET A 59 -12.54 -2.80 -10.04
C MET A 59 -12.84 -3.17 -8.58
N ALA A 60 -12.22 -4.24 -8.06
CA ALA A 60 -12.41 -4.68 -6.69
C ALA A 60 -11.74 -3.74 -5.66
N TYR A 61 -10.87 -2.84 -6.11
CA TYR A 61 -10.13 -1.92 -5.27
C TYR A 61 -10.62 -0.48 -5.41
N SER A 62 -10.46 0.31 -4.34
CA SER A 62 -10.66 1.75 -4.42
C SER A 62 -9.61 2.40 -5.32
N PHE A 63 -9.89 3.62 -5.77
CA PHE A 63 -8.95 4.41 -6.56
C PHE A 63 -7.68 4.81 -5.82
N ASP A 64 -7.68 4.73 -4.49
CA ASP A 64 -6.52 5.01 -3.66
C ASP A 64 -5.62 3.78 -3.46
N TYR A 65 -6.08 2.57 -3.82
CA TYR A 65 -5.32 1.34 -3.57
C TYR A 65 -4.40 0.96 -4.72
N GLY A 66 -3.18 0.57 -4.37
CA GLY A 66 -2.14 0.17 -5.32
C GLY A 66 -1.14 1.29 -5.60
N VAL A 67 -0.14 0.96 -6.42
CA VAL A 67 0.96 1.83 -6.84
C VAL A 67 0.97 1.95 -8.36
N GLU A 68 1.51 3.04 -8.90
CA GLU A 68 1.60 3.26 -10.35
C GLU A 68 3.05 3.06 -10.80
N LEU A 69 3.48 1.82 -11.07
CA LEU A 69 4.88 1.54 -11.42
C LEU A 69 5.09 1.32 -12.92
N ARG A 70 4.07 0.87 -13.66
CA ARG A 70 4.22 0.47 -15.07
C ARG A 70 4.65 1.61 -15.99
N ASN A 71 4.22 2.84 -15.71
CA ASN A 71 4.55 4.00 -16.54
C ASN A 71 5.98 4.54 -16.34
N LEU A 72 6.82 3.84 -15.58
CA LEU A 72 8.23 4.21 -15.36
C LEU A 72 9.21 3.53 -16.32
N THR A 73 8.77 2.50 -17.04
CA THR A 73 9.61 1.79 -18.01
C THR A 73 9.95 2.66 -19.21
N GLY A 74 11.23 2.73 -19.56
CA GLY A 74 11.77 3.55 -20.64
C GLY A 74 11.95 5.03 -20.27
N GLN A 75 11.83 5.38 -18.99
CA GLN A 75 11.97 6.76 -18.52
C GLN A 75 13.40 7.06 -18.08
N SER A 76 13.76 8.36 -18.03
CA SER A 76 15.10 8.71 -17.53
C SER A 76 15.29 8.29 -16.06
N PRO A 77 16.49 7.82 -15.65
CA PRO A 77 16.73 7.38 -14.27
C PRO A 77 16.39 8.44 -13.22
N ALA A 78 16.66 9.72 -13.49
CA ALA A 78 16.35 10.82 -12.58
C ALA A 78 14.83 11.01 -12.40
N TYR A 79 14.05 10.91 -13.49
CA TYR A 79 12.59 10.95 -13.42
C TYR A 79 12.05 9.74 -12.65
N ALA A 80 12.55 8.54 -12.97
CA ALA A 80 12.13 7.32 -12.30
C ALA A 80 12.40 7.35 -10.80
N GLN A 81 13.56 7.85 -10.34
CA GLN A 81 13.87 8.00 -8.91
C GLN A 81 12.88 8.92 -8.19
N SER A 82 12.60 10.10 -8.75
CA SER A 82 11.65 11.05 -8.17
C SER A 82 10.24 10.46 -8.08
N GLU A 83 9.79 9.80 -9.14
CA GLU A 83 8.45 9.21 -9.19
C GLU A 83 8.32 7.96 -8.34
N LEU A 84 9.35 7.11 -8.24
CA LEU A 84 9.35 5.96 -7.33
C LEU A 84 9.18 6.41 -5.88
N HIS A 85 9.95 7.41 -5.45
CA HIS A 85 9.82 7.97 -4.10
C HIS A 85 8.37 8.43 -3.85
N ARG A 86 7.86 9.30 -4.73
CA ARG A 86 6.53 9.89 -4.59
C ARG A 86 5.42 8.83 -4.59
N ARG A 87 5.40 7.95 -5.59
CA ARG A 87 4.33 6.97 -5.80
C ARG A 87 4.32 5.88 -4.74
N ILE A 88 5.48 5.43 -4.26
CA ILE A 88 5.56 4.47 -3.15
C ILE A 88 5.02 5.11 -1.87
N ALA A 89 5.46 6.33 -1.54
CA ALA A 89 4.97 7.03 -0.35
C ALA A 89 3.45 7.26 -0.40
N GLU A 90 2.94 7.77 -1.52
CA GLU A 90 1.51 8.01 -1.72
C GLU A 90 0.68 6.73 -1.60
N ALA A 91 1.16 5.61 -2.14
CA ALA A 91 0.46 4.32 -2.10
C ALA A 91 0.44 3.72 -0.69
N LEU A 92 1.58 3.71 0.01
CA LEU A 92 1.69 3.08 1.32
C LEU A 92 1.01 3.89 2.43
N LEU A 93 1.00 5.22 2.33
CA LEU A 93 0.34 6.10 3.30
C LEU A 93 -1.20 6.05 3.25
N GLN A 94 -1.79 5.39 2.26
CA GLN A 94 -3.24 5.10 2.26
C GLN A 94 -3.64 4.06 3.32
N ASP A 95 -2.70 3.21 3.75
CA ASP A 95 -2.92 2.32 4.87
C ASP A 95 -2.69 3.08 6.17
N SER A 96 -3.74 3.30 6.96
CA SER A 96 -3.70 4.10 8.19
C SER A 96 -2.72 3.58 9.25
N ARG A 97 -2.23 2.33 9.11
CA ARG A 97 -1.24 1.73 10.00
C ARG A 97 0.19 2.18 9.65
N VAL A 98 0.43 2.65 8.43
CA VAL A 98 1.71 3.20 7.96
C VAL A 98 1.77 4.68 8.35
N GLN A 99 2.80 5.05 9.12
CA GLN A 99 2.99 6.41 9.62
C GLN A 99 3.95 7.21 8.76
N ALA A 100 4.97 6.55 8.18
CA ALA A 100 5.92 7.16 7.28
C ALA A 100 6.62 6.12 6.40
N VAL A 101 7.19 6.60 5.29
CA VAL A 101 8.13 5.85 4.45
C VAL A 101 9.38 6.72 4.29
N ARG A 102 10.54 6.19 4.65
CA ARG A 102 11.80 6.96 4.78
C ARG A 102 12.99 6.18 4.24
N ASP A 103 14.16 6.82 4.30
CA ASP A 103 15.47 6.23 3.99
C ASP A 103 15.55 5.60 2.60
N PHE A 104 14.95 6.27 1.61
CA PHE A 104 14.99 5.82 0.22
C PHE A 104 16.43 5.77 -0.30
N GLN A 105 16.85 4.58 -0.72
CA GLN A 105 18.11 4.31 -1.38
C GLN A 105 17.85 3.76 -2.76
N PHE A 106 18.45 4.38 -3.76
CA PHE A 106 18.28 4.00 -5.16
C PHE A 106 19.56 3.39 -5.70
N GLU A 107 19.41 2.26 -6.35
CA GLU A 107 20.48 1.55 -7.04
C GLU A 107 20.07 1.33 -8.49
N HIS A 108 20.91 1.78 -9.42
CA HIS A 108 20.67 1.66 -10.85
C HIS A 108 21.69 0.70 -11.47
N ALA A 109 21.21 -0.38 -12.07
CA ALA A 109 22.05 -1.39 -12.70
C ALA A 109 21.42 -1.81 -14.05
N GLY A 110 22.09 -1.45 -15.16
CA GLY A 110 21.56 -1.68 -16.50
C GLY A 110 20.23 -0.94 -16.70
N ASP A 111 19.20 -1.67 -17.10
CA ASP A 111 17.84 -1.16 -17.30
C ASP A 111 16.94 -1.36 -16.07
N THR A 112 17.54 -1.59 -14.90
CA THR A 112 16.80 -1.85 -13.65
C THR A 112 17.15 -0.82 -12.59
N MET A 113 16.11 -0.21 -12.02
CA MET A 113 16.19 0.62 -10.83
C MET A 113 15.61 -0.15 -9.65
N THR A 114 16.42 -0.34 -8.62
CA THR A 114 16.03 -0.93 -7.35
C THR A 114 15.95 0.17 -6.30
N VAL A 115 14.83 0.22 -5.58
CA VAL A 115 14.61 1.17 -4.49
C VAL A 115 14.39 0.40 -3.18
N ARG A 116 15.24 0.69 -2.20
CA ARG A 116 15.13 0.21 -0.82
C ARG A 116 14.67 1.34 0.08
N PHE A 117 13.78 1.04 1.01
CA PHE A 117 13.20 2.04 1.91
C PHE A 117 12.72 1.40 3.21
N THR A 118 12.55 2.24 4.22
CA THR A 118 12.06 1.88 5.54
C THR A 118 10.59 2.26 5.68
N VAL A 119 9.75 1.32 6.10
CA VAL A 119 8.33 1.55 6.41
C VAL A 119 8.16 1.62 7.93
N GLU A 120 7.72 2.77 8.41
CA GLU A 120 7.40 3.02 9.82
C GLU A 120 5.89 2.83 10.04
N THR A 121 5.52 1.99 10.99
CA THR A 121 4.11 1.65 11.27
C THR A 121 3.81 1.72 12.75
N SER A 122 2.52 1.79 13.12
CA SER A 122 2.09 1.70 14.52
C SER A 122 2.47 0.38 15.22
N ALA A 123 2.80 -0.67 14.45
CA ALA A 123 3.18 -1.99 14.96
C ALA A 123 4.69 -2.26 14.92
N GLY A 124 5.50 -1.34 14.38
CA GLY A 124 6.95 -1.47 14.23
C GLY A 124 7.47 -1.04 12.87
N THR A 125 8.78 -1.14 12.69
CA THR A 125 9.50 -0.69 11.49
C THR A 125 10.11 -1.87 10.74
N PHE A 126 10.11 -1.82 9.41
CA PHE A 126 10.75 -2.84 8.57
C PHE A 126 11.24 -2.27 7.24
N GLU A 127 12.22 -2.93 6.63
CA GLU A 127 12.73 -2.60 5.31
C GLU A 127 11.91 -3.28 4.22
N GLN A 128 11.78 -2.62 3.08
CA GLN A 128 11.14 -3.14 1.88
C GLN A 128 11.91 -2.70 0.64
N GLU A 129 11.82 -3.51 -0.42
CA GLU A 129 12.46 -3.26 -1.71
C GLU A 129 11.46 -3.41 -2.85
N VAL A 130 11.64 -2.60 -3.90
CA VAL A 130 10.94 -2.70 -5.18
C VAL A 130 11.97 -2.53 -6.31
N SER A 131 11.86 -3.35 -7.35
CA SER A 131 12.65 -3.19 -8.57
C SER A 131 11.73 -2.95 -9.75
N VAL A 132 12.08 -1.95 -10.57
CA VAL A 132 11.37 -1.63 -11.81
C VAL A 132 12.37 -1.53 -12.96
N SER A 133 11.92 -1.88 -14.16
CA SER A 133 12.68 -1.58 -15.36
C SER A 133 12.51 -0.10 -15.69
N VAL A 134 13.62 0.61 -15.92
CA VAL A 134 13.67 2.04 -16.26
C VAL A 134 14.22 2.24 -17.65
#